data_AF-A0A5E4A8G8-F1
#
_entry.id   AF-A0A5E4A8G8-F1
#
_cell.length_a   1.000
_cell.length_b   1.000
_cell.length_c   1.000
_cell.angle_alpha   90.00
_cell.angle_beta   90.00
_cell.angle_gamma   90.00
#
_symmetry.space_group_name_H-M   'P 1'
#
loop_
_entity.id
_entity.type
_entity.pdbx_description
1 polymer ?
#
loop_
_entity_poly.entity_id
_entity_poly.type
_entity_poly.pdbx_seq_one_letter_code
_entity_poly.pdbx_strand_id
1 'polypeptide(L)'
;MLEVRPGLYLGGAAAVAEPDHLKEAGISAVLTVDSEPGFKEGAGFEGLRSLFVPALDKPETDLLSHLDRHAGISRSVAIVTAFLMKTDHLTFEKAYENLQTLKPEAKMNEGFEYQLKLYQAMGYEVDTSSAIYKQYRLQKVTEKYQN
;
A
#
# COMPACT_ATOMS: atom_id res chain seq x y z
N MET A 1 -16.28 -0.62 1.36
CA MET A 1 -15.24 0.16 0.65
C MET A 1 -15.30 1.58 1.18
N LEU A 2 -14.16 2.22 1.46
CA LEU A 2 -14.08 3.58 1.99
C LEU A 2 -13.48 4.50 0.94
N GLU A 3 -14.12 5.62 0.64
CA GLU A 3 -13.53 6.66 -0.19
C GLU A 3 -12.57 7.50 0.65
N VAL A 4 -11.29 7.51 0.28
CA VAL A 4 -10.25 8.31 0.96
C VAL A 4 -10.21 9.72 0.39
N ARG A 5 -10.42 9.85 -0.92
CA ARG A 5 -10.63 11.11 -1.65
C ARG A 5 -11.33 10.80 -2.97
N PRO A 6 -11.87 11.81 -3.69
CA PRO A 6 -12.55 11.59 -4.97
C PRO A 6 -11.78 10.66 -5.91
N GLY A 7 -12.37 9.48 -6.19
CA GLY A 7 -11.81 8.47 -7.08
C GLY A 7 -10.70 7.57 -6.49
N LEU A 8 -10.41 7.66 -5.19
CA LEU A 8 -9.48 6.77 -4.48
C LEU A 8 -10.18 6.06 -3.33
N TYR A 9 -10.24 4.73 -3.43
CA TYR A 9 -10.95 3.89 -2.47
C TYR A 9 -10.01 2.91 -1.77
N LEU A 10 -10.36 2.60 -0.52
CA LEU A 10 -9.68 1.67 0.37
C LEU A 10 -10.67 0.56 0.78
N GLY A 11 -10.28 -0.70 0.59
CA GLY A 11 -11.15 -1.85 0.89
C GLY A 11 -10.36 -3.10 1.27
N GLY A 12 -11.01 -4.03 1.97
CA GLY A 12 -10.51 -5.40 2.17
C GLY A 12 -11.08 -6.36 1.13
N ALA A 13 -10.89 -7.67 1.33
CA ALA A 13 -11.33 -8.71 0.40
C ALA A 13 -12.83 -8.63 0.03
N ALA A 14 -13.70 -8.25 0.98
CA ALA A 14 -15.13 -8.07 0.73
C ALA A 14 -15.44 -6.98 -0.33
N ALA A 15 -14.57 -5.96 -0.48
CA ALA A 15 -14.79 -4.90 -1.46
C ALA A 15 -14.63 -5.37 -2.91
N VAL A 16 -13.92 -6.47 -3.13
CA VAL A 16 -13.75 -7.09 -4.46
C VAL A 16 -14.58 -8.35 -4.62
N ALA A 17 -15.42 -8.71 -3.64
CA ALA A 17 -16.35 -9.84 -3.77
C ALA A 17 -17.60 -9.48 -4.60
N GLU A 18 -17.90 -8.18 -4.73
CA GLU A 18 -19.09 -7.64 -5.39
C GLU A 18 -18.67 -6.65 -6.50
N PRO A 19 -18.52 -7.11 -7.76
CA PRO A 19 -17.97 -6.30 -8.85
C PRO A 19 -18.83 -5.09 -9.23
N ASP A 20 -20.14 -5.16 -8.98
CA ASP A 20 -21.09 -4.10 -9.36
C ASP A 20 -20.85 -2.83 -8.54
N HIS A 21 -20.52 -2.94 -7.25
CA HIS A 21 -20.16 -1.79 -6.42
C HIS A 21 -18.90 -1.08 -6.91
N LEU A 22 -17.96 -1.78 -7.54
CA LEU A 22 -16.77 -1.16 -8.14
C LEU A 22 -17.16 -0.34 -9.38
N LYS A 23 -18.08 -0.85 -10.21
CA LYS A 23 -18.58 -0.18 -11.41
C LYS A 23 -19.41 1.06 -11.05
N GLU A 24 -20.31 0.95 -10.07
CA GLU A 24 -21.14 2.05 -9.59
C GLU A 24 -20.29 3.19 -9.01
N ALA A 25 -19.20 2.86 -8.33
CA ALA A 25 -18.20 3.82 -7.84
C ALA A 25 -17.28 4.38 -8.95
N GLY A 26 -17.44 3.96 -10.21
CA GLY A 26 -16.60 4.41 -11.33
C GLY A 26 -15.16 3.93 -11.27
N ILE A 27 -14.86 2.86 -10.53
CA ILE A 27 -13.51 2.34 -10.34
C ILE A 27 -13.04 1.65 -11.62
N SER A 28 -11.94 2.12 -12.20
CA SER A 28 -11.33 1.58 -13.43
C SER A 28 -10.05 0.79 -13.21
N ALA A 29 -9.53 0.78 -11.97
CA ALA A 29 -8.32 0.06 -11.60
C ALA A 29 -8.43 -0.45 -10.16
N VAL A 30 -8.03 -1.71 -9.95
CA VAL A 30 -7.96 -2.33 -8.63
C VAL A 30 -6.55 -2.80 -8.38
N LEU A 31 -6.12 -2.52 -7.16
CA LEU A 31 -4.82 -2.88 -6.66
C LEU A 31 -5.00 -3.80 -5.46
N THR A 32 -4.63 -5.06 -5.64
CA THR A 32 -4.67 -6.06 -4.58
C THR A 32 -3.27 -6.26 -4.04
N VAL A 33 -3.12 -6.15 -2.72
CA VAL A 33 -1.88 -6.60 -2.07
C VAL A 33 -2.24 -7.51 -0.93
N ASP A 34 -2.05 -8.78 -1.22
CA ASP A 34 -2.39 -9.87 -0.34
C ASP A 34 -1.45 -11.07 -0.58
N SER A 35 -1.67 -12.15 0.16
CA SER A 35 -1.01 -13.43 -0.07
C SER A 35 -1.44 -14.08 -1.39
N GLU A 36 -2.67 -13.81 -1.83
CA GLU A 36 -3.27 -14.37 -3.04
C GLU A 36 -4.03 -13.29 -3.84
N PRO A 37 -4.19 -13.45 -5.16
CA PRO A 37 -4.98 -12.53 -5.98
C PRO A 37 -6.45 -12.50 -5.52
N GLY A 38 -7.03 -11.30 -5.42
CA GLY A 38 -8.37 -11.10 -4.87
C GLY A 38 -9.52 -11.49 -5.80
N PHE A 39 -9.27 -11.63 -7.11
CA PHE A 39 -10.24 -12.04 -8.11
C PHE A 39 -9.52 -12.52 -9.38
N LYS A 40 -10.22 -13.29 -10.23
CA LYS A 40 -9.73 -13.74 -11.54
C LYS A 40 -10.39 -12.92 -12.65
N GLU A 41 -9.63 -12.56 -13.68
CA GLU A 41 -10.15 -11.91 -14.89
C GLU A 41 -11.29 -12.76 -15.50
N GLY A 42 -12.38 -12.11 -15.91
CA GLY A 42 -13.53 -12.75 -16.58
C GLY A 42 -14.78 -12.99 -15.73
N ALA A 43 -14.82 -12.57 -14.45
CA ALA A 43 -15.98 -12.72 -13.56
C ALA A 43 -16.66 -11.38 -13.22
N GLY A 44 -17.08 -10.60 -14.22
CA GLY A 44 -17.69 -9.27 -14.01
C GLY A 44 -16.71 -8.11 -13.85
N PHE A 45 -15.40 -8.38 -13.90
CA PHE A 45 -14.30 -7.41 -13.88
C PHE A 45 -13.78 -7.05 -15.28
N GLU A 46 -14.61 -7.22 -16.32
CA GLU A 46 -14.21 -6.89 -17.69
C GLU A 46 -13.90 -5.40 -17.81
N GLY A 47 -12.72 -5.07 -18.38
CA GLY A 47 -12.24 -3.70 -18.53
C GLY A 47 -11.61 -3.08 -17.28
N LEU A 48 -11.65 -3.76 -16.13
CA LEU A 48 -10.96 -3.33 -14.92
C LEU A 48 -9.47 -3.67 -15.01
N ARG A 49 -8.61 -2.64 -14.87
CA ARG A 49 -7.16 -2.87 -14.76
C ARG A 49 -6.87 -3.44 -13.39
N SER A 50 -6.21 -4.59 -13.32
CA SER A 50 -5.84 -5.20 -12.05
C SER A 50 -4.32 -5.22 -11.89
N LEU A 51 -3.87 -5.02 -10.65
CA LEU A 51 -2.48 -5.25 -10.27
C LEU A 51 -2.45 -5.99 -8.94
N PHE A 52 -1.59 -7.00 -8.86
CA PHE A 52 -1.39 -7.80 -7.65
C PHE A 52 0.05 -7.65 -7.15
N VAL A 53 0.21 -7.31 -5.86
CA VAL A 53 1.51 -7.41 -5.17
C VAL A 53 1.43 -8.48 -4.09
N PRO A 54 2.21 -9.57 -4.21
CA PRO A 54 2.26 -10.59 -3.18
C PRO A 54 2.94 -10.01 -1.94
N ALA A 55 2.24 -10.03 -0.82
CA ALA A 55 2.78 -9.64 0.46
C ALA A 55 2.11 -10.46 1.57
N LEU A 56 2.73 -10.54 2.73
CA LEU A 56 2.08 -11.02 3.95
C LEU A 56 1.83 -9.82 4.86
N ASP A 57 0.85 -9.93 5.76
CA ASP A 57 0.69 -8.96 6.84
C ASP A 57 1.67 -9.32 7.98
N LYS A 58 2.97 -9.19 7.66
CA LYS A 58 4.07 -9.48 8.56
C LYS A 58 5.10 -8.33 8.54
N PRO A 59 5.68 -7.93 9.69
CA PRO A 59 6.65 -6.82 9.77
C PRO A 59 7.89 -7.00 8.88
N GLU A 60 8.29 -8.24 8.62
CA GLU A 60 9.47 -8.58 7.81
C GLU A 60 9.21 -8.44 6.31
N THR A 61 7.94 -8.27 5.91
CA THR A 61 7.55 -8.10 4.51
C THR A 61 8.11 -6.79 3.96
N ASP A 62 8.92 -6.90 2.92
CA ASP A 62 9.53 -5.78 2.21
C ASP A 62 8.52 -5.14 1.25
N LEU A 63 7.63 -4.30 1.79
CA LEU A 63 6.74 -3.47 0.97
C LEU A 63 7.48 -2.33 0.29
N LEU A 64 8.54 -1.79 0.90
CA LEU A 64 9.27 -0.64 0.38
C LEU A 64 9.71 -0.84 -1.06
N SER A 65 10.23 -2.03 -1.37
CA SER A 65 10.67 -2.39 -2.73
C SER A 65 9.52 -2.57 -3.72
N HIS A 66 8.29 -2.60 -3.21
CA HIS A 66 7.06 -2.60 -3.97
C HIS A 66 6.30 -1.28 -3.85
N LEU A 67 6.78 -0.24 -3.15
CA LEU A 67 6.07 1.05 -3.08
C LEU A 67 6.06 1.76 -4.44
N ASP A 68 7.09 1.55 -5.27
CA ASP A 68 7.07 1.92 -6.69
C ASP A 68 6.12 1.02 -7.52
N ARG A 69 5.46 0.04 -6.89
CA ARG A 69 4.69 -1.04 -7.55
C ARG A 69 3.43 -1.55 -6.82
N HIS A 70 2.87 -0.84 -5.81
CA HIS A 70 1.44 -0.83 -5.35
C HIS A 70 0.96 -1.75 -4.11
N ALA A 71 -0.31 -1.68 -3.60
CA ALA A 71 -0.85 -1.62 -2.15
C ALA A 71 -2.11 -2.40 -1.56
N GLY A 72 -2.24 -2.76 -0.23
CA GLY A 72 -3.38 -3.58 0.39
C GLY A 72 -3.52 -3.75 1.96
N ILE A 73 -4.70 -3.66 2.60
CA ILE A 73 -5.02 -3.46 4.07
C ILE A 73 -4.01 -2.70 4.97
N SER A 74 -3.14 -3.36 5.75
CA SER A 74 -2.02 -2.68 6.46
C SER A 74 -1.07 -2.02 5.45
N ARG A 75 -0.87 -2.74 4.34
CA ARG A 75 -0.09 -2.36 3.17
C ARG A 75 -0.85 -1.32 2.33
N SER A 76 -2.19 -1.27 2.34
CA SER A 76 -2.97 -0.25 1.61
C SER A 76 -3.09 1.00 2.42
N VAL A 77 -3.19 0.88 3.74
CA VAL A 77 -2.98 2.01 4.62
C VAL A 77 -1.58 2.56 4.35
N ALA A 78 -0.54 1.73 4.36
CA ALA A 78 0.83 2.18 4.09
C ALA A 78 0.99 2.86 2.71
N ILE A 79 0.43 2.31 1.64
CA ILE A 79 0.60 2.94 0.31
C ILE A 79 -0.33 4.13 0.10
N VAL A 80 -1.57 4.09 0.61
CA VAL A 80 -2.43 5.29 0.58
C VAL A 80 -1.72 6.40 1.34
N THR A 81 -1.12 6.11 2.50
CA THR A 81 -0.25 7.05 3.21
C THR A 81 0.94 7.49 2.33
N ALA A 82 1.70 6.58 1.72
CA ALA A 82 2.82 6.93 0.83
C ALA A 82 2.39 7.81 -0.36
N PHE A 83 1.22 7.55 -0.92
CA PHE A 83 0.63 8.28 -2.02
C PHE A 83 0.25 9.70 -1.59
N LEU A 84 -0.40 9.85 -0.43
CA LEU A 84 -0.68 11.16 0.17
C LEU A 84 0.61 11.92 0.47
N MET A 85 1.63 11.25 1.05
CA MET A 85 2.95 11.85 1.29
C MET A 85 3.58 12.37 0.00
N LYS A 86 3.58 11.57 -1.08
CA LYS A 86 4.18 11.97 -2.36
C LYS A 86 3.41 13.08 -3.06
N THR A 87 2.08 12.96 -3.12
CA THR A 87 1.24 13.88 -3.91
C THR A 87 1.04 15.23 -3.22
N ASP A 88 0.92 15.23 -1.90
CA ASP A 88 0.62 16.43 -1.12
C ASP A 88 1.86 16.91 -0.33
N HIS A 89 3.03 16.29 -0.51
CA HIS A 89 4.29 16.56 0.20
C HIS A 89 4.16 16.57 1.73
N LEU A 90 3.33 15.66 2.26
CA LEU A 90 3.10 15.51 3.69
C LEU A 90 4.17 14.64 4.36
N THR A 91 4.45 14.94 5.63
CA THR A 91 5.19 14.00 6.48
C THR A 91 4.39 12.73 6.70
N PHE A 92 5.08 11.65 7.07
CA PHE A 92 4.44 10.38 7.44
C PHE A 92 3.34 10.59 8.49
N GLU A 93 3.64 11.32 9.57
CA GLU A 93 2.69 11.56 10.66
C GLU A 93 1.44 12.27 10.14
N LYS A 94 1.59 13.28 9.28
CA LYS A 94 0.45 14.05 8.78
C LYS A 94 -0.39 13.26 7.79
N ALA A 95 0.24 12.55 6.87
CA ALA A 95 -0.47 11.71 5.92
C ALA A 95 -1.22 10.56 6.63
N TYR A 96 -0.61 9.97 7.66
CA TYR A 96 -1.23 8.89 8.42
C TYR A 96 -2.37 9.40 9.31
N GLU A 97 -2.21 10.54 9.98
CA GLU A 97 -3.28 11.21 10.75
C GLU A 97 -4.48 11.53 9.87
N ASN A 98 -4.26 12.09 8.67
CA ASN A 98 -5.32 12.38 7.71
C ASN A 98 -6.11 11.11 7.36
N LEU A 99 -5.41 10.00 7.13
CA LEU A 99 -6.05 8.72 6.83
C LEU A 99 -6.82 8.15 8.03
N GLN A 100 -6.28 8.26 9.24
CA GLN A 100 -6.94 7.80 10.47
C GLN A 100 -8.16 8.65 10.84
N THR A 101 -8.19 9.92 10.44
CA THR A 101 -9.38 10.78 10.59
C THR A 101 -10.57 10.26 9.77
N LEU A 102 -10.30 9.69 8.59
CA LEU A 102 -11.31 9.09 7.72
C LEU A 102 -11.61 7.63 8.08
N LYS A 103 -10.62 6.93 8.64
CA LYS A 103 -10.70 5.53 9.05
C LYS A 103 -10.02 5.31 10.40
N PRO A 104 -10.72 5.50 11.54
CA PRO A 104 -10.13 5.36 12.87
C PRO A 104 -9.54 3.98 13.13
N GLU A 105 -10.05 2.93 12.48
CA GLU A 105 -9.50 1.56 12.59
C GLU A 105 -8.27 1.31 11.69
N ALA A 106 -7.83 2.29 10.89
CA ALA A 106 -6.66 2.14 10.03
C ALA A 106 -5.40 2.00 10.89
N LYS A 107 -4.75 0.84 10.73
CA LYS A 107 -3.52 0.50 11.43
C LYS A 107 -2.55 -0.20 10.49
N MET A 108 -1.38 0.39 10.27
CA MET A 108 -0.24 -0.28 9.65
C MET A 108 0.67 -0.88 10.73
N ASN A 109 1.54 -1.83 10.36
CA ASN A 109 2.55 -2.36 11.30
C ASN A 109 3.76 -1.41 11.41
N GLU A 110 4.51 -1.52 12.52
CA GLU A 110 5.67 -0.66 12.81
C GLU A 110 6.76 -0.73 11.72
N GLY A 111 6.90 -1.89 11.06
CA GLY A 111 7.81 -2.07 9.94
C GLY A 111 7.44 -1.19 8.74
N PHE A 112 6.16 -1.00 8.46
CA PHE A 112 5.68 -0.09 7.41
C PHE A 112 5.79 1.37 7.83
N GLU A 113 5.53 1.70 9.10
CA GLU A 113 5.77 3.07 9.61
C GLU A 113 7.24 3.46 9.43
N TYR A 114 8.16 2.56 9.79
CA TYR A 114 9.60 2.76 9.59
C TYR A 114 9.94 2.95 8.10
N GLN A 115 9.41 2.09 7.22
CA GLN A 115 9.64 2.21 5.77
C GLN A 115 9.13 3.54 5.20
N LEU A 116 7.98 4.05 5.65
CA LEU A 116 7.46 5.34 5.20
C LEU A 116 8.28 6.52 5.72
N LYS A 117 8.82 6.44 6.95
CA LYS A 117 9.79 7.43 7.44
C LYS A 117 11.07 7.44 6.62
N LEU A 118 11.57 6.27 6.19
CA LEU A 118 12.69 6.18 5.26
C LEU A 118 12.34 6.78 3.89
N TYR A 119 11.14 6.50 3.38
CA TYR A 119 10.64 7.08 2.13
C TYR A 119 10.57 8.61 2.17
N GLN A 120 10.10 9.19 3.27
CA GLN A 120 10.16 10.64 3.51
C GLN A 120 11.61 11.15 3.53
N ALA A 121 12.51 10.46 4.24
CA ALA A 121 13.92 10.84 4.31
C ALA A 121 14.65 10.77 2.96
N MET A 122 14.18 9.90 2.06
CA MET A 122 14.65 9.80 0.67
C MET A 122 13.94 10.78 -0.28
N GLY A 123 13.15 11.72 0.23
CA GLY A 123 12.50 12.75 -0.58
C GLY A 123 11.26 12.26 -1.33
N TYR A 124 10.54 11.29 -0.76
CA TYR A 124 9.34 10.67 -1.35
C TYR A 124 9.64 9.93 -2.68
N GLU A 125 10.85 9.39 -2.79
CA GLU A 125 11.28 8.49 -3.85
C GLU A 125 12.08 7.33 -3.28
N VAL A 126 12.05 6.18 -3.98
CA VAL A 126 12.88 5.02 -3.63
C VAL A 126 14.21 5.13 -4.39
N ASP A 127 15.10 5.99 -3.91
CA ASP A 127 16.46 6.08 -4.46
C ASP A 127 17.30 4.87 -4.03
N THR A 128 17.36 3.88 -4.93
CA THR A 128 18.14 2.65 -4.72
C THR A 128 19.65 2.87 -4.62
N SER A 129 20.15 4.03 -5.05
CA SER A 129 21.55 4.41 -4.94
C SER A 129 21.90 5.01 -3.57
N SER A 130 20.90 5.48 -2.82
CA SER A 130 21.08 6.14 -1.53
C SER A 130 21.69 5.22 -0.46
N ALA A 131 22.45 5.81 0.46
CA ALA A 131 22.99 5.08 1.62
C ALA A 131 21.87 4.53 2.51
N ILE A 132 20.78 5.29 2.66
CA ILE A 132 19.59 4.92 3.43
C ILE A 132 18.98 3.63 2.88
N TYR A 133 18.71 3.58 1.57
CA TYR A 133 18.13 2.39 0.94
C TYR A 133 19.06 1.19 1.04
N LYS A 134 20.37 1.36 0.76
CA LYS A 134 21.36 0.29 0.87
C LYS A 134 21.41 -0.31 2.28
N GLN A 135 21.44 0.54 3.31
CA GLN A 135 21.44 0.10 4.70
C GLN A 135 20.17 -0.68 5.06
N TYR A 136 19.00 -0.15 4.67
CA TYR A 136 17.73 -0.85 4.85
C TYR A 136 17.74 -2.25 4.20
N ARG A 137 18.22 -2.35 2.95
CA ARG A 137 18.31 -3.63 2.23
C ARG A 137 19.24 -4.61 2.92
N LEU A 138 20.40 -4.16 3.42
CA LEU A 138 21.34 -5.00 4.17
C LEU A 138 20.72 -5.55 5.46
N GLN A 139 19.96 -4.73 6.20
CA GLN A 139 19.24 -5.19 7.39
C GLN A 139 18.21 -6.27 7.04
N LYS A 140 17.38 -6.04 6.01
CA LYS A 140 16.35 -7.01 5.58
C LYS A 140 16.94 -8.35 5.12
N VAL A 141 18.07 -8.31 4.42
CA VAL A 141 18.79 -9.54 4.04
C VAL A 141 19.27 -10.29 5.28
N THR A 142 19.83 -9.59 6.27
CA THR A 142 20.37 -10.21 7.50
C THR A 142 19.26 -10.87 8.34
N GLU A 143 18.13 -10.20 8.51
CA GLU A 143 16.94 -10.74 9.22
C GLU A 143 16.42 -12.03 8.59
N LYS A 144 16.51 -12.16 7.26
CA LYS A 144 16.06 -13.35 6.51
C LYS A 144 16.93 -14.59 6.77
N TYR A 145 18.21 -14.42 7.10
CA TYR A 145 19.15 -15.53 7.34
C TYR A 145 19.30 -15.91 8.82
N GLN A 146 18.69 -15.13 9.73
CA GLN A 146 18.70 -15.41 11.17
C GLN A 146 17.47 -16.21 11.65
N ASN A 147 16.49 -16.45 10.77
CA ASN A 147 15.25 -17.19 11.04
C ASN A 147 15.18 -18.49 10.23
#